data_AF-A0A2R4WI53-F1
#
_entry.id   AF-A0A2R4WI53-F1
#
_cell.length_a   1.000
_cell.length_b   1.000
_cell.length_c   1.000
_cell.angle_alpha   90.00
_cell.angle_beta   90.00
_cell.angle_gamma   90.00
#
_symmetry.space_group_name_H-M   'P 1'
#
loop_
_entity.id
_entity.type
_entity.pdbx_description
1 polymer ?
#
loop_
_entity_poly.entity_id
_entity_poly.type
_entity_poly.pdbx_seq_one_letter_code
_entity_poly.pdbx_strand_id
1 'polypeptide(L)'
;MYVAADIGVAVGTARKWLDQGHCPSGPAYDAMIATYGAAFLCAIRPDEAGWWHRVARAERQAALEARAEAIEQQLASLRGAR
;
A
#
# COMPACT_ATOMS: atom_id res chain seq x y z
N MET A 1 11.48 -2.11 1.20
CA MET A 1 10.30 -1.83 2.06
C MET A 1 10.50 -2.64 3.34
N TYR A 2 10.80 -1.98 4.45
CA TYR A 2 10.97 -2.64 5.74
C TYR A 2 9.79 -2.18 6.62
N VAL A 3 8.80 -3.05 6.82
CA VAL A 3 7.55 -2.74 7.56
C VAL A 3 7.83 -2.02 8.88
N ALA A 4 8.89 -2.43 9.59
CA ALA A 4 9.35 -1.82 10.84
C ALA A 4 9.70 -0.32 10.70
N ALA A 5 10.39 0.06 9.62
CA ALA A 5 10.77 1.44 9.36
C ALA A 5 9.57 2.27 8.92
N ASP A 6 8.71 1.71 8.08
CA ASP A 6 7.52 2.39 7.55
C ASP A 6 6.56 2.83 8.68
N ILE A 7 6.41 2.01 9.73
CA ILE A 7 5.45 2.25 10.83
C ILE A 7 6.10 2.65 12.16
N GLY A 8 7.43 2.86 12.18
CA GLY A 8 8.16 3.37 13.34
C GLY A 8 8.29 2.39 14.51
N VAL A 9 8.39 1.08 14.25
CA VAL A 9 8.59 0.05 15.29
C VAL A 9 9.95 -0.63 15.18
N ALA A 10 10.42 -1.22 16.29
CA ALA A 10 11.65 -2.00 16.27
C ALA A 10 11.51 -3.23 15.36
N VAL A 11 12.57 -3.54 14.61
CA VAL A 11 12.62 -4.72 13.71
C VAL A 11 12.31 -6.02 14.47
N GLY A 12 12.81 -6.15 15.70
CA GLY A 12 12.50 -7.29 16.57
C GLY A 12 11.01 -7.42 16.89
N THR A 13 10.28 -6.32 17.00
CA THR A 13 8.82 -6.31 17.21
C THR A 13 8.09 -6.78 15.96
N ALA A 14 8.43 -6.24 14.79
CA ALA A 14 7.84 -6.69 13.53
C ALA A 14 8.11 -8.18 13.28
N ARG A 15 9.32 -8.65 13.61
CA ARG A 15 9.69 -10.07 13.51
C ARG A 15 8.86 -10.96 14.43
N LYS A 16 8.54 -10.53 15.65
CA LYS A 16 7.63 -11.27 16.55
C LYS A 16 6.24 -11.45 15.94
N TRP A 17 5.73 -10.45 15.21
CA TRP A 17 4.45 -10.58 14.54
C TRP A 17 4.48 -11.60 13.40
N LEU A 18 5.56 -11.61 12.62
CA LEU A 18 5.71 -12.50 11.47
C LEU A 18 6.07 -13.94 11.87
N ASP A 19 7.04 -14.12 12.77
CA ASP A 19 7.63 -15.43 13.07
C ASP A 19 6.96 -16.15 14.24
N GLN A 20 6.38 -15.39 15.18
CA GLN A 20 5.93 -15.92 16.48
C GLN A 20 4.42 -15.80 16.67
N GLY A 21 3.68 -15.32 15.67
CA GLY A 21 2.22 -15.22 15.70
C GLY A 21 1.68 -14.18 16.68
N HIS A 22 2.51 -13.24 17.14
CA HIS A 22 2.04 -12.15 17.99
C HIS A 22 1.18 -11.17 17.17
N CYS A 23 0.07 -10.73 17.75
CA CYS A 23 -0.77 -9.70 17.14
C CYS A 23 -0.13 -8.30 17.28
N PRO A 24 -0.19 -7.44 16.25
CA PRO A 24 0.18 -6.03 16.40
C PRO A 24 -0.68 -5.34 17.47
N SER A 25 -0.07 -4.44 18.23
CA SER A 25 -0.80 -3.58 19.18
C SER A 25 -1.71 -2.59 18.44
N GLY A 26 -2.75 -2.07 19.09
CA GLY A 26 -3.62 -1.02 18.53
C GLY A 26 -2.88 0.14 17.85
N PRO A 27 -1.90 0.79 18.51
CA PRO A 27 -1.11 1.86 17.87
C PRO A 27 -0.32 1.42 16.64
N ALA A 28 0.12 0.17 16.58
CA ALA A 28 0.81 -0.38 15.42
C ALA A 28 -0.17 -0.63 14.27
N TYR A 29 -1.39 -1.07 14.57
CA TYR A 29 -2.48 -1.14 13.59
C TYR A 29 -2.82 0.24 13.03
N ASP A 30 -2.96 1.26 13.89
CA ASP A 30 -3.22 2.63 13.45
C ASP A 30 -2.11 3.16 12.56
N ALA A 31 -0.84 2.89 12.90
CA ALA A 31 0.30 3.26 12.06
C ALA A 31 0.31 2.54 10.70
N MET A 32 -0.05 1.25 10.65
CA MET A 32 -0.20 0.52 9.39
C MET A 32 -1.34 1.08 8.54
N ILE A 33 -2.48 1.44 9.14
CA ILE A 33 -3.61 2.07 8.43
C ILE A 33 -3.18 3.44 7.89
N ALA A 34 -2.48 4.25 8.69
CA ALA A 34 -2.00 5.57 8.26
C ALA A 34 -0.97 5.48 7.13
N THR A 35 -0.12 4.45 7.14
CA THR A 35 0.98 4.31 6.17
C THR A 35 0.53 3.63 4.88
N TYR A 36 -0.30 2.60 4.98
CA TYR A 36 -0.67 1.73 3.85
C TYR A 36 -2.12 1.88 3.40
N GLY A 37 -2.94 2.62 4.16
CA GLY A 37 -4.29 3.02 3.76
C GLY A 37 -5.26 1.88 3.50
N ALA A 38 -6.16 2.10 2.54
CA ALA A 38 -7.24 1.19 2.21
C ALA A 38 -6.73 -0.17 1.69
N ALA A 39 -5.57 -0.20 1.03
CA ALA A 39 -4.97 -1.43 0.53
C ALA A 39 -4.61 -2.40 1.67
N PHE A 40 -4.12 -1.89 2.80
CA PHE A 40 -3.85 -2.70 3.98
C PHE A 40 -5.14 -3.28 4.58
N LEU A 41 -6.20 -2.47 4.70
CA LEU A 41 -7.50 -2.93 5.19
C LEU A 41 -8.08 -4.04 4.31
N CYS A 42 -7.99 -3.92 2.98
CA CYS A 42 -8.38 -4.98 2.05
C CYS A 42 -7.57 -6.27 2.27
N ALA A 43 -6.27 -6.16 2.58
CA ALA A 43 -5.40 -7.33 2.76
C ALA A 43 -5.69 -8.08 4.07
N ILE A 44 -5.98 -7.37 5.16
CA ILE A 44 -6.22 -7.99 6.47
C ILE A 44 -7.68 -8.44 6.67
N ARG A 45 -8.62 -7.93 5.86
CA ARG A 45 -10.06 -8.25 5.92
C ARG A 45 -10.63 -8.47 4.50
N PRO A 46 -10.19 -9.51 3.78
CA PRO A 46 -10.55 -9.72 2.38
C PRO A 46 -12.02 -10.07 2.18
N ASP A 47 -12.66 -10.68 3.18
CA ASP A 47 -14.05 -11.15 3.12
C ASP A 47 -15.07 -10.09 3.57
N GLU A 48 -14.60 -8.95 4.09
CA GLU A 48 -15.48 -7.87 4.53
C GLU A 48 -15.82 -6.93 3.36
N ALA A 49 -17.12 -6.71 3.12
CA ALA A 49 -17.60 -5.73 2.15
C ALA A 49 -17.51 -4.28 2.68
N GLY A 50 -16.30 -3.85 3.04
CA GLY A 50 -16.05 -2.52 3.60
C GLY A 50 -15.88 -1.41 2.56
N TRP A 51 -16.09 -0.16 2.99
CA TRP A 51 -15.90 1.03 2.16
C TRP A 51 -14.48 1.14 1.58
N TRP A 52 -13.48 0.59 2.30
CA TRP A 52 -12.08 0.59 1.89
C TRP A 52 -11.84 -0.15 0.58
N HIS A 53 -12.67 -1.14 0.20
CA HIS A 53 -12.55 -1.77 -1.13
C HIS A 53 -12.84 -0.78 -2.26
N ARG A 54 -13.80 0.13 -2.07
CA ARG A 54 -14.09 1.17 -3.06
C ARG A 54 -12.93 2.15 -3.18
N VAL A 55 -12.36 2.55 -2.03
CA VAL A 55 -11.23 3.49 -1.98
C VAL A 55 -9.98 2.87 -2.60
N ALA A 56 -9.63 1.64 -2.22
CA ALA A 56 -8.48 0.93 -2.80
C ALA A 56 -8.62 0.74 -4.33
N ARG A 57 -9.83 0.51 -4.84
CA ARG A 57 -10.07 0.46 -6.29
C ARG A 57 -9.84 1.81 -6.96
N ALA A 58 -10.33 2.90 -6.37
CA ALA A 58 -10.15 4.24 -6.91
C ALA A 58 -8.67 4.67 -6.90
N GLU A 59 -7.95 4.41 -5.80
CA GLU A 59 -6.50 4.67 -5.69
C GLU A 59 -5.72 3.88 -6.74
N ARG A 60 -6.06 2.59 -6.92
CA ARG A 60 -5.43 1.76 -7.95
C ARG A 60 -5.71 2.25 -9.36
N GLN A 61 -6.94 2.71 -9.63
CA GLN A 61 -7.31 3.28 -10.92
C GLN A 61 -6.49 4.54 -11.22
N ALA A 62 -6.45 5.50 -10.29
CA ALA A 62 -5.69 6.73 -10.46
C ALA A 62 -4.19 6.46 -10.68
N ALA A 63 -3.62 5.48 -9.96
CA ALA A 63 -2.22 5.09 -10.15
C ALA A 63 -1.95 4.46 -11.53
N LEU A 64 -2.91 3.71 -12.09
CA LEU A 64 -2.79 3.15 -13.43
C LEU A 64 -2.93 4.21 -14.51
N GLU A 65 -3.86 5.15 -14.34
CA GLU A 65 -4.06 6.28 -15.26
C GLU A 65 -2.81 7.16 -15.32
N ALA A 66 -2.22 7.53 -14.17
CA ALA A 66 -0.98 8.29 -14.12
C ALA A 66 0.20 7.57 -14.80
N ARG A 67 0.27 6.23 -14.67
CA ARG A 67 1.30 5.42 -15.36
C ARG A 67 1.07 5.39 -16.86
N ALA A 68 -0.19 5.28 -17.31
CA ALA A 68 -0.52 5.31 -18.73
C ALA A 68 -0.09 6.65 -19.35
N GLU A 69 -0.43 7.76 -18.69
CA GLU A 69 -0.03 9.10 -19.13
C GLU A 69 1.50 9.24 -19.22
N ALA A 70 2.23 8.77 -18.20
CA ALA A 70 3.69 8.81 -18.21
C ALA A 70 4.30 8.01 -19.38
N ILE A 71 3.74 6.84 -19.69
CA ILE A 71 4.18 6.01 -20.82
C ILE A 71 3.87 6.69 -22.15
N GLU A 72 2.70 7.30 -22.29
CA GLU A 72 2.32 8.04 -23.50
C GLU A 72 3.25 9.22 -23.76
N GLN A 73 3.62 9.98 -22.71
CA GLN A 73 4.60 11.05 -22.78
C GLN A 73 5.98 10.54 -23.22
N GLN A 74 6.44 9.41 -22.68
CA GLN A 74 7.69 8.77 -23.08
C GLN A 74 7.68 8.35 -24.56
N LEU A 75 6.59 7.75 -25.03
CA LEU A 75 6.44 7.36 -26.44
C LEU A 75 6.41 8.56 -27.38
N ALA A 76 5.72 9.64 -27.01
CA ALA A 76 5.69 10.87 -27.79
C ALA A 76 7.08 11.49 -27.90
N SER A 77 7.83 11.54 -26.79
CA SER A 77 9.22 12.02 -26.77
C SER A 77 10.12 11.23 -27.73
N LEU A 78 10.05 9.89 -27.68
CA LEU A 78 10.84 9.02 -28.56
C LEU A 78 10.46 9.15 -30.04
N ARG A 79 9.19 9.40 -30.34
CA ARG A 79 8.69 9.57 -31.72
C ARG A 79 9.03 10.93 -32.31
N GLY A 80 9.05 11.99 -31.50
CA GLY A 80 9.40 13.35 -31.92
C GLY A 80 10.91 13.61 -32.03
N ALA A 81 11.75 12.74 -31.46
CA ALA A 81 13.21 12.80 -31.57
C ALA A 81 13.77 12.15 -32.86
N ARG A 82 12.91 11.76 -33.81
CA ARG A 82 13.26 11.14 -35.10
C ARG A 82 12.95 12.08 -36.25
#